data_AF-A0A0D7K492-F1
#
_entry.id   AF-A0A0D7K492-F1
#
_cell.length_a   1.000
_cell.length_b   1.000
_cell.length_c   1.000
_cell.angle_alpha   90.00
_cell.angle_beta   90.00
_cell.angle_gamma   90.00
#
_symmetry.space_group_name_H-M   'P 1'
#
loop_
_entity.id
_entity.type
_entity.pdbx_description
1 polymer ?
#
loop_
_entity_poly.entity_id
_entity_poly.type
_entity_poly.pdbx_seq_one_letter_code
_entity_poly.pdbx_strand_id
1 'polypeptide(L)'
;MSISNYSVPTNPYEDWRGSERRGFVPTARQKVILDAYAEAVATGLYYTKDIYVVVSKKLGLTPEQLAQCTTNVDGGDFGYDLYQARSCYNAMTQHKAVDDAAAALCNLQVGMKLGTLIFNDHKRTTDVSVLQSADPSQVALQGKRGAYKVTFTTDALSIKCAIERAASKGVRKDSFEDFAASLRSPLSATTVIQPRTESASADLFAAA
;
A
#
# COMPACT_ATOMS: atom_id res chain seq x y z
N MET A 1 20.60 18.63 18.43
CA MET A 1 19.73 19.41 19.35
C MET A 1 18.95 18.41 20.17
N SER A 2 19.05 18.45 21.50
CA SER A 2 18.32 17.55 22.41
C SER A 2 16.88 18.05 22.53
N ILE A 3 15.89 17.17 22.33
CA ILE A 3 14.48 17.54 22.49
C ILE A 3 14.08 17.21 23.93
N SER A 4 14.07 18.22 24.82
CA SER A 4 13.91 18.06 26.27
C SER A 4 12.47 17.79 26.77
N ASN A 5 11.52 17.45 25.91
CA ASN A 5 10.09 17.30 26.28
C ASN A 5 9.60 15.84 26.32
N TYR A 6 10.50 14.86 26.26
CA TYR A 6 10.10 13.45 26.32
C TYR A 6 10.19 12.91 27.75
N SER A 7 9.09 12.31 28.22
CA SER A 7 9.03 11.54 29.46
C SER A 7 8.46 10.15 29.17
N VAL A 8 9.02 9.14 29.83
CA VAL A 8 8.47 7.78 29.82
C VAL A 8 7.11 7.79 30.54
N PRO A 9 6.02 7.32 29.93
CA PRO A 9 4.70 7.33 30.54
C PRO A 9 4.61 6.28 31.65
N THR A 10 3.79 6.55 32.68
CA THR A 10 3.55 5.61 33.79
C THR A 10 2.98 4.27 33.31
N ASN A 11 2.16 4.28 32.25
CA ASN A 11 1.65 3.09 31.61
C ASN A 11 1.80 3.19 30.08
N PRO A 12 2.93 2.70 29.54
CA PRO A 12 3.17 2.71 28.09
C PRO A 12 2.11 1.96 27.28
N TYR A 13 1.52 0.89 27.83
CA TYR A 13 0.52 0.11 27.12
C TYR A 13 -0.76 0.91 26.82
N GLU A 14 -1.28 1.61 27.83
CA GLU A 14 -2.51 2.40 27.67
C GLU A 14 -2.28 3.62 26.79
N ASP A 15 -1.11 4.24 26.90
CA ASP A 15 -0.75 5.41 26.11
C ASP A 15 -0.81 5.11 24.60
N TRP A 16 -0.29 3.95 24.16
CA TRP A 16 -0.28 3.54 22.74
C TRP A 16 -1.51 2.76 22.30
N ARG A 17 -2.54 2.66 23.15
CA ARG A 17 -3.71 1.83 22.85
C ARG A 17 -4.41 2.29 21.57
N GLY A 18 -4.46 1.40 20.58
CA GLY A 18 -5.11 1.69 19.30
C GLY A 18 -4.29 2.60 18.37
N SER A 19 -2.99 2.77 18.63
CA SER A 19 -2.09 3.58 17.80
C SER A 19 -1.99 3.14 16.34
N GLU A 20 -2.24 1.87 16.04
CA GLU A 20 -2.27 1.35 14.66
C GLU A 20 -3.58 1.62 13.91
N ARG A 21 -4.61 2.13 14.60
CA ARG A 21 -5.93 2.38 13.99
C ARG A 21 -5.89 3.57 13.05
N ARG A 22 -6.69 3.50 11.99
CA ARG A 22 -6.88 4.62 11.07
C ARG A 22 -7.51 5.81 11.81
N GLY A 23 -6.95 7.00 11.61
CA GLY A 23 -7.39 8.23 12.28
C GLY A 23 -6.87 8.41 13.71
N PHE A 24 -5.93 7.57 14.17
CA PHE A 24 -5.22 7.82 15.42
C PHE A 24 -4.51 9.17 15.38
N VAL A 25 -4.68 9.98 16.43
CA VAL A 25 -4.02 11.28 16.59
C VAL A 25 -2.98 11.15 17.70
N PRO A 26 -1.68 11.13 17.37
CA PRO A 26 -0.63 11.04 18.36
C PRO A 26 -0.66 12.22 19.34
N THR A 27 -0.44 11.94 20.62
CA THR A 27 -0.28 13.00 21.64
C THR A 27 1.01 13.79 21.40
N ALA A 28 1.16 14.96 22.02
CA ALA A 28 2.38 15.77 21.90
C ALA A 28 3.64 14.97 22.29
N ARG A 29 3.55 14.10 23.30
CA ARG A 29 4.63 13.21 23.74
C ARG A 29 4.96 12.14 22.70
N GLN A 30 3.93 11.44 22.19
CA GLN A 30 4.10 10.41 21.16
C GLN A 30 4.66 10.98 19.86
N LYS A 31 4.28 12.22 19.52
CA LYS A 31 4.80 12.92 18.35
C LYS A 31 6.31 13.12 18.44
N VAL A 32 6.86 13.47 19.61
CA VAL A 32 8.31 13.65 19.79
C VAL A 32 9.09 12.37 19.48
N ILE A 33 8.61 11.21 19.96
CA ILE A 33 9.27 9.92 19.67
C ILE A 33 9.02 9.46 18.24
N LEU A 34 7.83 9.69 17.67
CA LEU A 34 7.53 9.40 16.27
C LEU A 34 8.40 10.21 15.31
N ASP A 35 8.57 11.52 15.56
CA ASP A 35 9.42 12.40 14.76
C ASP A 35 10.90 11.96 14.86
N ALA A 36 11.35 11.61 16.07
CA ALA A 36 12.70 11.07 16.27
C ALA A 36 12.91 9.72 15.57
N TYR A 37 11.91 8.83 15.61
CA TYR A 37 11.92 7.55 14.91
C TYR A 37 11.94 7.74 13.39
N ALA A 38 11.09 8.62 12.85
CA ALA A 38 11.00 8.92 11.44
C ALA A 38 12.34 9.47 10.90
N GLU A 39 13.00 10.36 11.64
CA GLU A 39 14.34 10.84 11.28
C GLU A 39 15.39 9.72 11.31
N ALA A 40 15.36 8.85 12.32
CA ALA A 40 16.29 7.72 12.39
C ALA A 40 16.12 6.78 11.18
N VAL A 41 14.88 6.47 10.80
CA VAL A 41 14.58 5.68 9.59
C VAL A 41 15.03 6.42 8.32
N ALA A 42 14.85 7.74 8.25
CA ALA A 42 15.30 8.55 7.12
C ALA A 42 16.83 8.55 6.95
N THR A 43 17.60 8.35 8.03
CA THR A 43 19.06 8.15 7.96
C THR A 43 19.48 6.74 7.50
N GLY A 44 18.52 5.86 7.20
CA GLY A 44 18.78 4.50 6.71
C GLY A 44 18.98 3.47 7.82
N LEU A 45 18.58 3.76 9.07
CA LEU A 45 18.62 2.79 10.16
C LEU A 45 17.40 1.87 10.10
N TYR A 46 17.65 0.55 10.15
CA TYR A 46 16.60 -0.47 10.06
C TYR A 46 16.43 -1.29 11.34
N TYR A 47 17.51 -1.56 12.08
CA TYR A 47 17.45 -2.39 13.27
C TYR A 47 17.02 -1.60 14.49
N THR A 48 16.08 -2.16 15.26
CA THR A 48 15.54 -1.54 16.48
C THR A 48 16.65 -1.14 17.46
N LYS A 49 17.73 -1.94 17.56
CA LYS A 49 18.87 -1.64 18.46
C LYS A 49 19.61 -0.37 18.06
N ASP A 50 19.85 -0.16 16.77
CA ASP A 50 20.56 1.02 16.28
C ASP A 50 19.69 2.27 16.42
N ILE A 51 18.41 2.13 16.09
CA ILE A 51 17.42 3.19 16.27
C ILE A 51 17.30 3.57 17.75
N TYR A 52 17.26 2.59 18.65
CA TYR A 52 17.20 2.82 20.10
C TYR A 52 18.36 3.70 20.59
N VAL A 53 19.59 3.41 20.17
CA VAL A 53 20.78 4.19 20.55
C VAL A 53 20.70 5.62 20.01
N VAL A 54 20.22 5.82 18.79
CA VAL A 54 20.13 7.16 18.19
C VAL A 54 19.00 7.97 18.81
N VAL A 55 17.82 7.37 18.96
CA VAL A 55 16.63 8.04 19.50
C VAL A 55 16.83 8.37 20.98
N SER A 56 17.35 7.44 21.80
CA SER A 56 17.63 7.73 23.23
C SER A 56 18.58 8.92 23.42
N LYS A 57 19.67 8.97 22.64
CA LYS A 57 20.62 10.09 22.66
C LYS A 57 19.98 11.40 22.20
N LYS A 58 19.13 11.35 21.18
CA LYS A 58 18.45 12.54 20.63
C LYS A 58 17.41 13.11 21.61
N LEU A 59 16.73 12.23 22.34
CA LEU A 59 15.77 12.59 23.38
C LEU A 59 16.45 12.98 24.70
N GLY A 60 17.77 12.78 24.82
CA GLY A 60 18.53 13.14 26.03
C GLY A 60 18.19 12.27 27.23
N LEU A 61 17.80 11.01 27.02
CA LEU A 61 17.43 10.09 28.10
C LEU A 61 18.64 9.76 28.98
N THR A 62 18.45 9.81 30.30
CA THR A 62 19.50 9.47 31.24
C THR A 62 19.65 7.95 31.39
N PRO A 63 20.82 7.43 31.80
CA PRO A 63 21.02 6.00 32.01
C PRO A 63 20.02 5.39 33.00
N GLU A 64 19.59 6.17 34.00
CA GLU A 64 18.61 5.74 35.00
C GLU A 64 17.23 5.52 34.37
N GLN A 65 16.82 6.37 33.42
CA GLN A 65 15.56 6.21 32.68
C GLN A 65 15.61 5.01 31.73
N LEU A 66 16.76 4.74 31.12
CA LEU A 66 16.95 3.58 30.23
C LEU A 66 17.00 2.25 31.00
N ALA A 67 17.37 2.26 32.28
CA ALA A 67 17.43 1.09 33.14
C ALA A 67 16.09 0.74 33.80
N GLN A 68 15.02 1.53 33.59
CA GLN A 68 13.70 1.26 34.16
C GLN A 68 13.03 0.06 33.50
N CYS A 69 12.54 -0.86 34.35
CA CYS A 69 11.68 -1.99 33.97
C CYS A 69 12.28 -2.94 32.90
N THR A 70 13.60 -3.16 32.92
CA THR A 70 14.29 -4.03 31.95
C THR A 70 14.19 -5.53 32.25
N THR A 71 13.50 -5.95 33.32
CA THR A 71 13.48 -7.35 33.78
C THR A 71 12.76 -8.30 32.82
N ASN A 72 11.71 -7.84 32.13
CA ASN A 72 10.87 -8.67 31.26
C ASN A 72 10.72 -8.12 29.83
N VAL A 73 11.31 -6.95 29.55
CA VAL A 73 11.13 -6.22 28.28
C VAL A 73 12.49 -5.75 27.76
N ASP A 74 12.80 -6.12 26.52
CA ASP A 74 14.02 -5.68 25.83
C ASP A 74 14.05 -4.15 25.72
N GLY A 75 14.99 -3.52 26.42
CA GLY A 75 15.17 -2.06 26.44
C GLY A 75 14.27 -1.31 27.42
N GLY A 76 13.55 -2.02 28.30
CA GLY A 76 12.74 -1.44 29.36
C GLY A 76 11.51 -0.67 28.84
N ASP A 77 11.01 0.25 29.66
CA ASP A 77 9.82 1.03 29.32
C ASP A 77 10.02 1.90 28.06
N PHE A 78 11.21 2.47 27.88
CA PHE A 78 11.56 3.21 26.68
C PHE A 78 11.65 2.31 25.44
N GLY A 79 12.18 1.08 25.59
CA GLY A 79 12.21 0.09 24.51
C GLY A 79 10.81 -0.28 24.04
N TYR A 80 9.88 -0.43 24.99
CA TYR A 80 8.47 -0.66 24.68
C TYR A 80 7.84 0.54 23.97
N ASP A 81 8.09 1.75 24.46
CA ASP A 81 7.59 2.99 23.85
C ASP A 81 8.07 3.15 22.39
N LEU A 82 9.35 2.85 22.15
CA LEU A 82 9.95 2.86 20.82
C LEU A 82 9.38 1.77 19.90
N TYR A 83 9.12 0.58 20.45
CA TYR A 83 8.46 -0.49 19.71
C TYR A 83 7.06 -0.06 19.24
N GLN A 84 6.28 0.56 20.12
CA GLN A 84 4.95 1.04 19.78
C GLN A 84 4.99 2.23 18.80
N ALA A 85 5.95 3.14 18.95
CA ALA A 85 6.19 4.21 17.99
C ALA A 85 6.48 3.65 16.59
N ARG A 86 7.30 2.60 16.48
CA ARG A 86 7.54 1.89 15.22
C ARG A 86 6.25 1.31 14.63
N SER A 87 5.47 0.58 15.42
CA SER A 87 4.23 -0.03 14.94
C SER A 87 3.23 1.03 14.45
N CYS A 88 3.08 2.11 15.22
CA CYS A 88 2.26 3.27 14.85
C CYS A 88 2.74 3.92 13.55
N TYR A 89 4.03 4.23 13.43
CA TYR A 89 4.62 4.83 12.23
C TYR A 89 4.40 3.96 10.97
N ASN A 90 4.61 2.65 11.10
CA ASN A 90 4.39 1.71 10.00
C ASN A 90 2.92 1.65 9.60
N ALA A 91 2.00 1.60 10.57
CA ALA A 91 0.57 1.61 10.31
C ALA A 91 0.15 2.91 9.61
N MET A 92 0.59 4.07 10.09
CA MET A 92 0.32 5.38 9.46
C MET A 92 0.84 5.43 8.02
N THR A 93 2.05 4.93 7.78
CA THR A 93 2.65 4.88 6.44
C THR A 93 1.87 3.94 5.52
N GLN A 94 1.45 2.78 6.03
CA GLN A 94 0.65 1.82 5.29
C GLN A 94 -0.74 2.39 4.94
N HIS A 95 -1.43 3.01 5.90
CA HIS A 95 -2.73 3.64 5.67
C HIS A 95 -2.63 4.73 4.60
N LYS A 96 -1.58 5.57 4.67
CA LYS A 96 -1.32 6.58 3.64
C LYS A 96 -1.07 5.96 2.27
N ALA A 97 -0.28 4.88 2.20
CA ALA A 97 -0.04 4.19 0.93
C ALA A 97 -1.30 3.56 0.34
N VAL A 98 -2.20 3.05 1.18
CA VAL A 98 -3.53 2.56 0.76
C VAL A 98 -4.37 3.71 0.23
N ASP A 99 -4.39 4.86 0.90
CA ASP A 99 -5.16 6.03 0.49
C ASP A 99 -4.63 6.63 -0.83
N ASP A 100 -3.32 6.71 -1.00
CA ASP A 100 -2.67 7.15 -2.25
C ASP A 100 -2.98 6.18 -3.40
N ALA A 101 -2.96 4.87 -3.14
CA ALA A 101 -3.33 3.85 -4.14
C ALA A 101 -4.82 3.91 -4.48
N ALA A 102 -5.69 4.12 -3.49
CA ALA A 102 -7.12 4.28 -3.69
C ALA A 102 -7.44 5.54 -4.52
N ALA A 103 -6.76 6.66 -4.24
CA ALA A 103 -6.87 7.89 -5.01
C ALA A 103 -6.38 7.70 -6.46
N ALA A 104 -5.32 6.91 -6.68
CA ALA A 104 -4.84 6.59 -8.03
C ALA A 104 -5.80 5.68 -8.81
N LEU A 105 -6.56 4.84 -8.11
CA LEU A 105 -7.52 3.89 -8.67
C LEU A 105 -8.97 4.38 -8.61
N CYS A 106 -9.22 5.67 -8.34
CA CYS A 106 -10.56 6.21 -8.08
C CYS A 106 -11.58 6.01 -9.23
N ASN A 107 -11.10 5.86 -10.47
CA ASN A 107 -11.93 5.63 -11.66
C ASN A 107 -12.06 4.15 -12.04
N LEU A 108 -11.79 3.22 -11.12
CA LEU A 108 -12.02 1.79 -11.37
C LEU A 108 -13.52 1.53 -11.55
N GLN A 109 -13.92 1.14 -12.75
CA GLN A 109 -15.30 0.75 -13.04
C GLN A 109 -15.47 -0.76 -12.87
N VAL A 110 -16.64 -1.16 -12.38
CA VAL A 110 -17.07 -2.57 -12.41
C VAL A 110 -17.07 -3.07 -13.86
N GLY A 111 -16.49 -4.25 -14.08
CA GLY A 111 -16.30 -4.86 -15.40
C GLY A 111 -14.99 -4.50 -16.09
N MET A 112 -14.23 -3.52 -15.58
CA MET A 112 -12.95 -3.12 -16.17
C MET A 112 -11.91 -4.24 -16.08
N LYS A 113 -11.19 -4.47 -17.18
CA LYS A 113 -10.10 -5.44 -17.23
C LYS A 113 -8.80 -4.82 -16.72
N LEU A 114 -8.27 -5.38 -15.65
CA LEU A 114 -6.97 -5.05 -15.07
C LEU A 114 -5.82 -5.81 -15.75
N GLY A 115 -6.12 -6.82 -16.57
CA GLY A 115 -5.11 -7.58 -17.32
C GLY A 115 -4.44 -8.68 -16.48
N THR A 116 -3.12 -8.77 -16.54
CA THR A 116 -2.35 -9.78 -15.77
C THR A 116 -1.79 -9.18 -14.49
N LEU A 117 -2.03 -9.85 -13.36
CA LEU A 117 -1.57 -9.47 -12.03
C LEU A 117 -0.77 -10.60 -11.39
N ILE A 118 0.23 -10.25 -10.58
CA ILE A 118 1.00 -11.20 -9.77
C ILE A 118 0.90 -10.79 -8.30
N PHE A 119 0.13 -11.56 -7.54
CA PHE A 119 -0.07 -11.31 -6.11
C PHE A 119 1.15 -11.75 -5.27
N ASN A 120 1.07 -11.55 -3.95
CA ASN A 120 2.18 -11.85 -3.04
C ASN A 120 2.57 -13.35 -3.02
N ASP A 121 1.65 -14.23 -3.38
CA ASP A 121 1.91 -15.67 -3.56
C ASP A 121 2.72 -16.00 -4.83
N HIS A 122 3.18 -14.97 -5.56
CA HIS A 122 3.86 -15.05 -6.84
C HIS A 122 3.07 -15.80 -7.93
N LYS A 123 1.79 -16.09 -7.71
CA LYS A 123 0.95 -16.78 -8.69
C LYS A 123 0.46 -15.78 -9.72
N ARG A 124 0.63 -16.16 -10.99
CA ARG A 124 0.13 -15.39 -12.13
C ARG A 124 -1.39 -15.55 -12.22
N THR A 125 -2.09 -14.41 -12.16
CA THR A 125 -3.53 -14.34 -12.42
C THR A 125 -3.75 -13.54 -13.70
N THR A 126 -4.31 -14.17 -14.73
CA THR A 126 -4.58 -13.55 -16.04
C THR A 126 -6.05 -13.18 -16.20
N ASP A 127 -6.35 -12.25 -17.12
CA ASP A 127 -7.71 -11.80 -17.45
C ASP A 127 -8.47 -11.34 -16.18
N VAL A 128 -7.79 -10.54 -15.36
CA VAL A 128 -8.37 -10.02 -14.13
C VAL A 128 -9.37 -8.92 -14.47
N SER A 129 -10.59 -9.01 -13.96
CA SER A 129 -11.64 -8.01 -14.06
C SER A 129 -12.19 -7.61 -12.69
N VAL A 130 -12.68 -6.38 -12.59
CA VAL A 130 -13.34 -5.86 -11.39
C VAL A 130 -14.78 -6.36 -11.35
N LEU A 131 -15.19 -7.04 -10.29
CA LEU A 131 -16.59 -7.45 -10.07
C LEU A 131 -17.37 -6.46 -9.21
N GLN A 132 -16.71 -5.85 -8.23
CA GLN A 132 -17.33 -4.88 -7.32
C GLN A 132 -16.27 -3.90 -6.81
N SER A 133 -16.59 -2.61 -6.87
CA SER A 133 -15.73 -1.51 -6.38
C SER A 133 -16.50 -0.60 -5.41
N ALA A 134 -17.28 -1.21 -4.51
CA ALA A 134 -18.08 -0.46 -3.54
C ALA A 134 -17.21 0.28 -2.52
N ASP A 135 -16.08 -0.32 -2.12
CA ASP A 135 -15.12 0.28 -1.21
C ASP A 135 -13.68 0.18 -1.75
N PRO A 136 -12.85 1.24 -1.62
CA PRO A 136 -11.45 1.21 -2.04
C PRO A 136 -10.59 0.24 -1.20
N SER A 137 -11.05 -0.13 -0.01
CA SER A 137 -10.41 -1.11 0.86
C SER A 137 -10.78 -2.55 0.53
N GLN A 138 -11.89 -2.78 -0.19
CA GLN A 138 -12.39 -4.11 -0.55
C GLN A 138 -12.92 -4.13 -1.98
N VAL A 139 -12.02 -4.32 -2.93
CA VAL A 139 -12.32 -4.52 -4.35
C VAL A 139 -12.42 -6.01 -4.63
N ALA A 140 -13.59 -6.47 -5.10
CA ALA A 140 -13.76 -7.85 -5.54
C ALA A 140 -13.27 -7.99 -6.98
N LEU A 141 -12.33 -8.91 -7.19
CA LEU A 141 -11.74 -9.21 -8.48
C LEU A 141 -12.04 -10.65 -8.90
N GLN A 142 -12.17 -10.86 -10.20
CA GLN A 142 -12.21 -12.18 -10.81
C GLN A 142 -11.06 -12.33 -11.80
N GLY A 143 -10.43 -13.49 -11.85
CA GLY A 143 -9.46 -13.79 -12.89
C GLY A 143 -9.25 -15.29 -13.07
N LYS A 144 -8.25 -15.65 -13.89
CA LYS A 144 -7.85 -17.04 -14.12
C LYS A 144 -6.48 -17.32 -13.53
N ARG A 145 -6.37 -18.40 -12.75
CA ARG A 145 -5.11 -18.98 -12.29
C ARG A 145 -4.96 -20.37 -12.91
N GLY A 146 -4.19 -20.45 -14.00
CA GLY A 146 -4.12 -21.66 -14.81
C GLY A 146 -5.50 -22.02 -15.37
N ALA A 147 -5.98 -23.24 -15.09
CA ALA A 147 -7.29 -23.72 -15.52
C ALA A 147 -8.46 -23.20 -14.68
N TYR A 148 -8.21 -22.66 -13.48
CA TYR A 148 -9.26 -22.29 -12.53
C TYR A 148 -9.62 -20.81 -12.60
N LYS A 149 -10.92 -20.52 -12.54
CA LYS A 149 -11.41 -19.15 -12.27
C LYS A 149 -11.36 -18.91 -10.77
N VAL A 150 -10.84 -17.77 -10.35
CA VAL A 150 -10.72 -17.40 -8.94
C VAL A 150 -11.36 -16.04 -8.74
N THR A 151 -12.19 -15.95 -7.71
CA THR A 151 -12.77 -14.70 -7.22
C THR A 151 -12.18 -14.42 -5.84
N PHE A 152 -11.71 -13.19 -5.62
CA PHE A 152 -11.10 -12.80 -4.35
C PHE A 152 -11.29 -11.31 -4.10
N THR A 153 -11.29 -10.93 -2.83
CA THR A 153 -11.38 -9.53 -2.39
C THR A 153 -9.99 -9.03 -2.03
N THR A 154 -9.64 -7.83 -2.50
CA THR A 154 -8.31 -7.23 -2.25
C THR A 154 -8.42 -5.72 -2.03
N ASP A 155 -7.42 -5.16 -1.38
CA ASP A 155 -7.24 -3.73 -1.18
C ASP A 155 -6.53 -3.06 -2.38
N ALA A 156 -6.72 -1.75 -2.54
CA ALA A 156 -6.10 -0.94 -3.59
C ALA A 156 -4.56 -1.02 -3.60
N LEU A 157 -3.91 -1.10 -2.44
CA LEU A 157 -2.45 -1.21 -2.35
C LEU A 157 -1.96 -2.55 -2.89
N SER A 158 -2.65 -3.66 -2.57
CA SER A 158 -2.33 -4.96 -3.18
C SER A 158 -2.50 -4.97 -4.69
N ILE A 159 -3.48 -4.25 -5.25
CA ILE A 159 -3.62 -4.11 -6.71
C ILE A 159 -2.40 -3.39 -7.30
N LYS A 160 -2.03 -2.24 -6.72
CA LYS A 160 -0.83 -1.49 -7.13
C LYS A 160 0.42 -2.38 -7.11
N CYS A 161 0.69 -3.02 -5.97
CA CYS A 161 1.83 -3.93 -5.81
C CYS A 161 1.79 -5.10 -6.78
N ALA A 162 0.60 -5.62 -7.12
CA ALA A 162 0.46 -6.73 -8.05
C ALA A 162 0.71 -6.32 -9.51
N ILE A 163 0.38 -5.08 -9.89
CA ILE A 163 0.69 -4.49 -11.21
C ILE A 163 2.20 -4.26 -11.31
N GLU A 164 2.81 -3.60 -10.32
CA GLU A 164 4.26 -3.34 -10.30
C GLU A 164 5.06 -4.63 -10.35
N ARG A 165 4.65 -5.66 -9.59
CA ARG A 165 5.29 -6.98 -9.62
C ARG A 165 5.12 -7.71 -10.96
N ALA A 166 3.99 -7.52 -11.65
CA ALA A 166 3.79 -8.10 -12.98
C ALA A 166 4.66 -7.39 -14.04
N ALA A 167 4.81 -6.07 -13.93
CA ALA A 167 5.68 -5.27 -14.78
C ALA A 167 7.17 -5.61 -14.56
N SER A 168 7.63 -5.71 -13.31
CA SER A 168 9.03 -6.05 -13.00
C SER A 168 9.45 -7.44 -13.47
N LYS A 169 8.49 -8.37 -13.56
CA LYS A 169 8.71 -9.71 -14.15
C LYS A 169 8.54 -9.75 -15.68
N GLY A 170 8.27 -8.62 -16.33
CA GLY A 170 8.06 -8.53 -17.78
C GLY A 170 6.80 -9.23 -18.29
N VAL A 171 5.88 -9.62 -17.40
CA VAL A 171 4.63 -10.32 -17.75
C VAL A 171 3.56 -9.33 -18.22
N ARG A 172 3.69 -8.07 -17.82
CA ARG A 172 2.86 -6.95 -18.22
C ARG A 172 3.74 -5.90 -18.91
N LYS A 173 3.22 -5.28 -19.97
CA LYS A 173 3.91 -4.21 -20.70
C LYS A 173 3.74 -2.85 -20.04
N ASP A 174 2.56 -2.59 -19.49
CA ASP A 174 2.21 -1.30 -18.91
C ASP A 174 2.63 -1.24 -17.43
N SER A 175 3.25 -0.13 -17.03
CA SER A 175 3.55 0.13 -15.62
C SER A 175 2.30 0.52 -14.84
N PHE A 176 2.41 0.58 -13.50
CA PHE A 176 1.30 1.08 -12.68
C PHE A 176 0.97 2.54 -12.98
N GLU A 177 1.99 3.37 -13.26
CA GLU A 177 1.79 4.78 -13.59
C GLU A 177 1.06 4.96 -14.92
N ASP A 178 1.43 4.18 -15.95
CA ASP A 178 0.74 4.19 -17.24
C ASP A 178 -0.72 3.76 -17.08
N PHE A 179 -0.96 2.72 -16.28
CA PHE A 179 -2.31 2.25 -15.98
C PHE A 179 -3.11 3.32 -15.21
N ALA A 180 -2.56 3.91 -14.16
CA ALA A 180 -3.22 4.97 -13.40
C ALA A 180 -3.47 6.23 -14.25
N ALA A 181 -2.56 6.58 -15.16
CA ALA A 181 -2.74 7.66 -16.12
C ALA A 181 -3.88 7.35 -17.12
N SER A 182 -3.97 6.10 -17.59
CA SER A 182 -5.07 5.65 -18.45
C SER A 182 -6.44 5.71 -17.76
N LEU A 183 -6.48 5.58 -16.43
CA LEU A 183 -7.71 5.75 -15.63
C LEU A 183 -8.10 7.22 -15.44
N ARG A 184 -7.12 8.13 -15.41
CA ARG A 184 -7.35 9.58 -15.26
C ARG A 184 -7.71 10.26 -16.57
N SER A 185 -7.27 9.71 -17.70
CA SER A 185 -7.75 10.15 -19.00
C SER A 185 -9.16 9.60 -19.21
N PRO A 186 -10.21 10.45 -19.32
CA PRO A 186 -11.48 9.96 -19.80
C PRO A 186 -11.24 9.39 -21.20
N LEU A 187 -11.63 8.12 -21.41
CA LEU A 187 -11.61 7.48 -22.71
C LEU A 187 -12.19 8.43 -23.76
N SER A 188 -11.33 8.98 -24.61
CA SER A 188 -11.78 9.49 -25.91
C SER A 188 -12.27 8.30 -26.71
N ALA A 189 -13.58 8.30 -26.95
CA ALA A 189 -14.32 7.60 -27.99
C ALA A 189 -13.88 6.17 -28.35
N THR A 190 -14.74 5.23 -27.95
CA THR A 190 -15.15 4.07 -28.74
C THR A 190 -14.74 4.16 -30.21
N THR A 191 -13.66 3.47 -30.61
CA THR A 191 -13.49 3.11 -32.02
C THR A 191 -14.52 2.02 -32.29
N VAL A 192 -15.69 2.44 -32.79
CA VAL A 192 -16.66 1.55 -33.41
C VAL A 192 -15.94 0.92 -34.60
N ILE A 193 -15.52 -0.34 -34.44
CA ILE A 193 -15.15 -1.17 -35.58
C ILE A 193 -16.45 -1.37 -36.36
N GLN A 194 -16.64 -0.59 -37.42
CA GLN A 194 -17.74 -0.84 -38.34
C GLN A 194 -17.56 -2.24 -38.94
N PRO A 195 -18.57 -3.11 -38.91
CA PRO A 195 -18.50 -4.37 -39.62
C PRO A 195 -18.31 -4.07 -41.11
N ARG A 196 -17.26 -4.65 -41.69
CA ARG A 196 -16.97 -4.60 -43.13
C ARG A 196 -18.16 -5.24 -43.84
N THR A 197 -19.05 -4.41 -44.38
CA THR A 197 -20.16 -4.87 -45.22
C THR A 197 -19.54 -5.54 -46.44
N GLU A 198 -19.70 -6.86 -46.49
CA GLU A 198 -19.41 -7.70 -47.63
C GLU A 198 -20.41 -7.34 -48.74
N SER A 199 -20.04 -6.42 -49.64
CA SER A 199 -20.83 -6.16 -50.84
C SER A 199 -20.53 -7.25 -51.86
N ALA A 200 -21.26 -8.35 -51.77
CA ALA A 200 -21.49 -9.21 -52.91
C ALA A 200 -22.34 -8.42 -53.92
N SER A 201 -21.74 -8.05 -55.04
CA SER A 201 -22.47 -7.75 -56.27
C SER A 201 -21.86 -8.59 -57.38
N ALA A 202 -22.53 -9.71 -57.65
CA ALA A 202 -22.50 -10.39 -58.92
C ALA A 202 -22.86 -9.39 -60.02
N ASP A 203 -22.14 -9.44 -61.15
CA ASP A 203 -22.66 -9.29 -62.51
C ASP A 203 -21.47 -9.06 -63.45
N LEU A 204 -20.99 -10.12 -64.09
CA LEU A 204 -20.18 -10.06 -65.31
C LEU A 204 -20.25 -11.42 -66.03
N PHE A 205 -21.48 -11.83 -66.36
CA PHE A 205 -21.76 -12.73 -67.47
C PHE A 205 -22.99 -12.22 -68.20
N ALA A 206 -22.76 -11.34 -69.18
CA ALA A 206 -23.69 -11.09 -70.26
C ALA A 206 -22.92 -11.38 -71.56
N ALA A 207 -23.41 -12.37 -72.30
CA ALA A 207 -22.88 -12.82 -73.57
C ALA A 207 -23.28 -11.88 -74.72
N ALA A 208 -22.35 -11.65 -75.64
CA ALA A 208 -22.58 -11.55 -77.09
C ALA A 208 -21.23 -11.70 -77.81
#